data_AF-A0A0F9GFN4-F1
#
_entry.id   AF-A0A0F9GFN4-F1
#
_cell.length_a   1.000
_cell.length_b   1.000
_cell.length_c   1.000
_cell.angle_alpha   90.00
_cell.angle_beta   90.00
_cell.angle_gamma   90.00
#
_symmetry.space_group_name_H-M   'P 1'
#
loop_
_entity.id
_entity.type
_entity.pdbx_description
1 polymer ?
#
loop_
_entity_poly.entity_id
_entity_poly.type
_entity_poly.pdbx_seq_one_letter_code
_entity_poly.pdbx_strand_id
1 'polypeptide(L)'
;MTTYQVSSQWHIIDNRLSWLMDNDTTQEHRSQLIAGIRKDLQELWERYETNIPPVATRIPPILKPQASPQSRGFTGNFCEDCGEANMIRNGTCEVCADCGATTGCS
;
A
#
# COMPACT_ATOMS: atom_id res chain seq x y z
N MET A 1 -42.08 -0.31 -64.13
CA MET A 1 -42.12 -1.13 -62.90
C MET A 1 -40.78 -1.81 -62.76
N THR A 2 -40.03 -1.36 -61.76
CA THR A 2 -38.62 -1.64 -61.46
C THR A 2 -38.46 -2.96 -60.72
N THR A 3 -37.81 -3.96 -61.31
CA THR A 3 -37.29 -5.13 -60.57
C THR A 3 -35.77 -5.03 -60.51
N TYR A 4 -35.32 -4.38 -59.44
CA TYR A 4 -33.94 -4.13 -59.08
C TYR A 4 -33.19 -5.44 -58.79
N GLN A 5 -31.94 -5.45 -59.24
CA GLN A 5 -30.86 -6.36 -58.87
C GLN A 5 -30.76 -6.55 -57.34
N VAL A 6 -31.10 -7.73 -56.81
CA VAL A 6 -30.68 -8.15 -55.47
C VAL A 6 -30.45 -9.66 -55.38
N SER A 7 -29.62 -10.24 -56.27
CA SER A 7 -29.34 -11.69 -56.26
C SER A 7 -27.93 -12.07 -55.76
N SER A 8 -27.06 -11.11 -55.45
CA SER A 8 -25.66 -11.39 -55.05
C SER A 8 -25.35 -11.17 -53.57
N GLN A 9 -26.28 -10.64 -52.78
CA GLN A 9 -26.08 -10.45 -51.33
C GLN A 9 -26.50 -11.66 -50.47
N TRP A 10 -27.27 -12.60 -51.00
CA TRP A 10 -27.78 -13.73 -50.21
C TRP A 10 -26.76 -14.87 -50.00
N HIS A 11 -25.78 -15.07 -50.88
CA HIS A 11 -24.74 -16.10 -50.68
C HIS A 11 -23.72 -15.76 -49.59
N ILE A 12 -23.63 -14.49 -49.17
CA ILE A 12 -22.75 -14.08 -48.08
C ILE A 12 -23.40 -14.36 -46.71
N ILE A 13 -24.72 -14.54 -46.66
CA ILE A 13 -25.47 -14.73 -45.40
C ILE A 13 -25.41 -16.21 -44.95
N ASP A 14 -25.44 -17.18 -45.86
CA ASP A 14 -25.37 -18.61 -45.50
C ASP A 14 -24.00 -19.05 -44.97
N ASN A 15 -22.90 -18.52 -45.52
CA ASN A 15 -21.58 -18.77 -44.94
C ASN A 15 -21.44 -18.13 -43.56
N ARG A 16 -22.19 -17.05 -43.29
CA ARG A 16 -22.02 -16.27 -42.07
C ARG A 16 -22.80 -16.79 -40.86
N LEU A 17 -23.66 -17.80 -41.06
CA LEU A 17 -24.45 -18.45 -40.01
C LEU A 17 -23.89 -19.82 -39.60
N SER A 18 -22.96 -20.40 -40.37
CA SER A 18 -22.36 -21.70 -40.03
C SER A 18 -21.54 -21.66 -38.74
N TRP A 19 -20.74 -20.62 -38.54
CA TRP A 19 -19.94 -20.42 -37.31
C TRP A 19 -20.76 -20.00 -36.07
N LEU A 20 -22.05 -19.69 -36.24
CA LEU A 20 -22.97 -19.50 -35.09
C LEU A 20 -23.52 -20.84 -34.58
N MET A 21 -23.38 -21.93 -35.33
CA MET A 21 -23.80 -23.28 -34.93
C MET A 21 -22.64 -24.13 -34.38
N ASP A 22 -21.39 -23.68 -34.48
CA ASP A 22 -20.21 -24.36 -33.93
C ASP A 22 -20.00 -24.01 -32.45
N ASN A 23 -20.83 -24.64 -31.59
CA ASN A 23 -20.80 -24.47 -30.13
C ASN A 23 -19.54 -25.08 -29.45
N ASP A 24 -18.61 -25.65 -30.24
CA ASP A 24 -17.44 -26.39 -29.75
C ASP A 24 -16.15 -25.53 -29.68
N THR A 25 -16.12 -24.36 -30.32
CA THR A 25 -14.94 -23.46 -30.30
C THR A 25 -14.84 -22.61 -29.02
N THR A 26 -15.81 -22.72 -28.11
CA THR A 26 -15.82 -21.93 -26.87
C THR A 26 -14.87 -22.49 -25.80
N GLN A 27 -14.60 -23.80 -25.76
CA GLN A 27 -13.72 -24.38 -24.73
C GLN A 27 -12.24 -24.10 -24.98
N GLU A 28 -11.77 -24.23 -26.23
CA GLU A 28 -10.37 -23.99 -26.58
C GLU A 28 -10.01 -22.50 -26.60
N HIS A 29 -10.87 -21.63 -27.13
CA HIS A 29 -10.60 -20.19 -27.06
C HIS A 29 -10.63 -19.66 -25.63
N ARG A 30 -11.49 -20.19 -24.75
CA ARG A 30 -11.51 -19.81 -23.32
C ARG A 30 -10.27 -20.28 -22.58
N SER A 31 -9.76 -21.47 -22.90
CA SER A 31 -8.51 -21.97 -22.31
C SER A 31 -7.31 -21.15 -22.77
N GLN A 32 -7.27 -20.74 -24.05
CA GLN A 32 -6.26 -19.81 -24.58
C GLN A 32 -6.34 -18.42 -23.94
N LEU A 33 -7.55 -17.89 -23.69
CA LEU A 33 -7.74 -16.59 -23.05
C LEU A 33 -7.25 -16.59 -21.58
N ILE A 34 -7.59 -17.63 -20.82
CA ILE A 34 -7.15 -17.79 -19.42
C ILE A 34 -5.63 -18.00 -19.35
N ALA A 35 -5.06 -18.76 -20.30
CA ALA A 35 -3.62 -18.97 -20.39
C ALA A 35 -2.87 -17.67 -20.72
N GLY A 36 -3.42 -16.83 -21.60
CA GLY A 36 -2.88 -15.51 -21.92
C GLY A 36 -2.82 -14.59 -20.70
N ILE A 37 -3.93 -14.44 -19.98
CA ILE A 37 -4.00 -13.59 -18.77
C ILE A 37 -2.97 -14.01 -17.71
N ARG A 38 -2.76 -15.33 -17.52
CA ARG A 38 -1.76 -15.83 -16.57
C ARG A 38 -0.34 -15.40 -16.96
N LYS A 39 0.00 -15.48 -18.25
CA LYS A 39 1.32 -15.12 -18.77
C LYS A 39 1.55 -13.61 -18.66
N ASP A 40 0.55 -12.80 -19.03
CA ASP A 40 0.63 -11.34 -18.95
C ASP A 40 0.82 -10.86 -17.50
N LEU A 41 0.15 -11.50 -16.54
CA LEU A 41 0.31 -11.19 -15.12
C LEU A 41 1.71 -11.55 -14.58
N GLN A 42 2.31 -12.64 -15.06
CA GLN A 42 3.68 -13.01 -14.68
C GLN A 42 4.70 -12.00 -15.21
N GLU A 43 4.60 -11.61 -16.48
CA GLU A 43 5.49 -10.63 -17.09
C GLU A 43 5.37 -9.24 -16.44
N LEU A 44 4.16 -8.82 -16.08
CA LEU A 44 3.93 -7.57 -15.34
C LEU A 44 4.52 -7.60 -13.93
N TRP A 45 4.47 -8.74 -13.26
CA TRP A 45 5.03 -8.90 -11.92
C TRP A 45 6.57 -8.83 -11.94
N GLU A 46 7.22 -9.52 -12.88
CA GLU A 46 8.69 -9.48 -13.04
C GLU A 46 9.17 -8.07 -13.38
N ARG A 47 8.40 -7.35 -14.21
CA ARG A 47 8.66 -5.95 -14.51
C ARG A 47 8.43 -5.03 -13.30
N TYR A 48 7.49 -5.34 -12.43
CA TYR A 48 7.27 -4.55 -11.22
C TYR A 48 8.46 -4.68 -10.26
N GLU A 49 8.90 -5.90 -9.94
CA GLU A 49 10.01 -6.11 -9.00
C GLU A 49 11.32 -5.45 -9.41
N THR A 50 11.63 -5.48 -10.71
CA THR A 50 12.84 -4.84 -11.25
C THR A 50 12.80 -3.32 -11.23
N ASN A 51 11.60 -2.73 -11.08
CA ASN A 51 11.39 -1.28 -11.00
C ASN A 51 11.03 -0.81 -9.59
N ILE A 52 11.06 -1.68 -8.57
CA ILE A 52 10.98 -1.24 -7.18
C ILE A 52 12.32 -0.54 -6.88
N PRO A 53 12.37 0.80 -6.76
CA PRO A 53 13.58 1.43 -6.26
C PRO A 53 13.85 0.82 -4.88
N PRO A 54 15.11 0.55 -4.49
CA PRO A 54 15.39 0.15 -3.13
C PRO A 54 14.76 1.24 -2.27
N VAL A 55 13.73 0.87 -1.49
CA VAL A 55 13.22 1.74 -0.44
C VAL A 55 14.42 1.90 0.45
N ALA A 56 15.16 2.98 0.24
CA ALA A 56 16.20 3.41 1.12
C ALA A 56 15.46 3.70 2.41
N THR A 57 15.39 2.70 3.27
CA THR A 57 14.77 2.73 4.57
C THR A 57 15.58 3.71 5.39
N ARG A 58 15.30 5.00 5.20
CA ARG A 58 15.53 6.06 6.16
C ARG A 58 14.54 5.90 7.32
N ILE A 59 14.30 4.66 7.74
CA ILE A 59 13.60 4.38 8.99
C ILE A 59 14.73 4.51 10.01
N PRO A 60 14.81 5.61 10.77
CA PRO A 60 15.75 5.66 11.87
C PRO A 60 15.47 4.44 12.76
N PRO A 61 16.50 3.82 13.34
CA PRO A 61 16.27 2.72 14.28
C PRO A 61 15.21 3.15 15.29
N ILE A 62 14.18 2.33 15.45
CA ILE A 62 13.13 2.52 16.47
C ILE A 62 13.85 2.85 17.78
N LEU A 63 13.46 3.98 18.39
CA LEU A 63 14.12 4.59 19.56
C LEU A 63 14.72 3.50 20.46
N LYS A 64 16.05 3.54 20.64
CA LYS A 64 16.70 2.70 21.66
C LYS A 64 15.94 2.90 22.96
N PRO A 65 15.68 1.84 23.76
CA PRO A 65 15.09 2.01 25.08
C PRO A 65 15.93 3.01 25.85
N GLN A 66 15.43 4.25 25.97
CA GLN A 66 16.13 5.26 26.74
C GLN A 66 16.05 4.82 28.20
N ALA A 67 17.16 5.01 28.92
CA ALA A 67 17.18 4.78 30.35
C ALA A 67 16.03 5.59 30.97
N SER A 68 15.19 4.95 31.78
CA SER A 68 14.03 5.62 32.37
C SER A 68 14.49 6.86 33.13
N PRO A 69 13.73 7.96 33.17
CA PRO A 69 14.13 9.15 33.93
C PRO A 69 14.49 8.83 35.39
N GLN A 70 13.78 7.87 36.00
CA GLN A 70 14.07 7.38 37.35
C GLN A 70 15.45 6.73 37.47
N SER A 71 15.90 6.02 36.44
CA SER A 71 17.25 5.42 36.43
C SER A 71 18.38 6.47 36.40
N ARG A 72 18.06 7.70 35.96
CA ARG A 72 18.98 8.85 35.95
C ARG A 72 18.88 9.71 37.22
N GLY A 73 18.05 9.32 38.20
CA GLY A 73 17.84 10.06 39.45
C GLY A 73 16.77 11.15 39.38
N PHE A 74 15.97 11.20 38.31
CA PHE A 74 14.81 12.08 38.21
C PHE A 74 13.59 11.45 38.88
N THR A 75 12.58 12.26 39.23
CA THR A 75 11.34 11.78 39.85
C THR A 75 10.48 10.99 38.87
N GLY A 76 10.65 11.22 37.57
CA GLY A 76 9.86 10.61 36.50
C GLY A 76 8.56 11.34 36.16
N ASN A 77 8.31 12.47 36.81
CA ASN A 77 7.24 13.38 36.45
C ASN A 77 7.63 14.20 35.21
N PHE A 78 6.64 14.54 34.40
CA PHE A 78 6.82 15.42 33.24
C PHE A 78 6.71 16.87 33.67
N CYS A 79 7.59 17.72 33.15
CA CYS A 79 7.49 19.16 33.28
C CYS A 79 6.29 19.67 32.48
N GLU A 80 5.39 20.44 33.11
CA GLU A 80 4.22 21.02 32.44
C GLU A 80 4.59 22.13 31.44
N ASP A 81 5.76 22.75 31.60
CA ASP A 81 6.22 23.85 30.75
C ASP A 81 6.94 23.38 29.49
N CYS A 82 7.83 22.37 29.59
CA CYS A 82 8.64 21.89 28.46
C CYS A 82 8.36 20.46 28.01
N GLY A 83 7.60 19.68 28.78
CA GLY A 83 7.22 18.29 28.46
C GLY A 83 8.29 17.24 28.68
N GLU A 84 9.46 17.60 29.22
CA GLU A 84 10.55 16.68 29.49
C GLU A 84 10.41 16.04 30.88
N ALA A 85 10.92 14.80 31.05
CA ALA A 85 10.75 14.03 32.29
C ALA A 85 11.93 14.18 33.28
N ASN A 86 12.80 15.17 33.06
CA ASN A 86 14.01 15.40 33.86
C ASN A 86 13.71 16.27 35.10
N MET A 87 12.69 15.90 35.88
CA MET A 87 12.31 16.58 37.11
C MET A 87 13.14 16.06 38.30
N ILE A 88 13.71 16.96 39.10
CA ILE A 88 14.52 16.64 40.28
C ILE A 88 13.79 17.12 41.53
N ARG A 89 13.80 16.32 42.60
CA ARG A 89 13.23 16.74 43.89
C ARG A 89 14.18 17.68 44.62
N ASN A 90 13.74 18.92 44.88
CA ASN A 90 14.46 19.92 45.66
C ASN A 90 13.63 20.32 46.89
N GLY A 91 13.76 19.53 47.97
CA GLY A 91 12.94 19.68 49.17
C GLY A 91 11.51 19.17 48.95
N THR A 92 10.51 20.00 49.22
CA THR A 92 9.10 19.72 48.91
C THR A 92 8.76 19.96 47.44
N CYS A 93 9.54 20.81 46.76
CA CYS A 93 9.34 21.13 45.36
C CYS A 93 10.02 20.12 44.42
N GLU A 94 9.57 20.10 43.17
CA GLU A 94 10.26 19.49 42.05
C GLU A 94 10.73 20.59 41.08
N VAL A 95 11.90 20.42 40.47
CA VAL A 95 12.53 21.38 39.57
C VAL A 95 12.93 20.69 38.28
N CYS A 96 12.57 21.24 37.12
CA CYS A 96 12.98 20.74 35.82
C CYS A 96 14.46 21.06 35.57
N ALA A 97 15.26 20.05 35.26
CA ALA A 97 16.67 20.23 34.95
C ALA A 97 16.91 20.96 33.61
N ASP A 98 15.95 20.92 32.68
CA ASP A 98 16.11 21.49 31.34
C ASP A 98 15.65 22.96 31.24
N CYS A 99 14.50 23.30 31.84
CA CYS A 99 13.94 24.67 31.75
C CYS A 99 13.94 25.42 33.09
N GLY A 100 14.23 24.76 34.22
CA GLY A 100 14.24 25.38 35.55
C GLY A 100 12.86 25.59 36.19
N ALA A 101 11.77 25.16 35.54
CA ALA A 101 10.42 25.23 36.08
C ALA A 101 10.28 24.49 37.41
N THR A 102 9.49 25.03 38.34
CA THR A 102 9.29 24.45 39.67
C THR A 102 7.83 24.11 39.94
N THR A 103 7.55 22.92 40.46
CA THR A 103 6.21 22.48 40.87
C THR A 103 6.20 22.02 42.33
N GLY A 104 5.03 22.02 42.99
CA GLY A 104 4.88 21.38 44.31
C GLY A 104 5.43 22.14 45.53
N CYS A 105 5.62 23.46 45.43
CA CYS A 105 6.05 24.29 46.56
C CYS A 105 4.86 24.71 47.45
N SER A 106 4.29 23.79 48.23
CA SER A 106 3.32 24.10 49.30
C SER A 106 3.99 24.18 50.67
#